data_AF-A0A9E0X7U1-F1
#
_entry.id   AF-A0A9E0X7U1-F1
#
_cell.length_a   1.000
_cell.length_b   1.000
_cell.length_c   1.000
_cell.angle_alpha   90.00
_cell.angle_beta   90.00
_cell.angle_gamma   90.00
#
_symmetry.space_group_name_H-M   'P 1'
#
loop_
_entity.id
_entity.type
_entity.pdbx_description
1 polymer ?
#
loop_
_entity_poly.entity_id
_entity_poly.type
_entity_poly.pdbx_seq_one_letter_code
_entity_poly.pdbx_strand_id
1 'polypeptide(L)' 'MLNLLAIVPGQVLRLKDGSSAEVTENIGDGIWLNARGADGMEELVFCEDIASVEPALAQQAPA' A
#
# COMPACT_ATOMS: atom_id res chain seq x y z
N MET A 1 11.50 -10.50 1.48
CA MET A 1 11.60 -9.11 1.95
C MET A 1 11.04 -8.23 0.85
N LEU A 2 9.96 -7.52 1.14
CA LEU A 2 9.26 -6.65 0.18
C LEU A 2 10.12 -5.41 -0.08
N ASN A 3 10.27 -4.99 -1.35
CA ASN A 3 10.96 -3.74 -1.67
C ASN A 3 9.98 -2.58 -1.64
N LEU A 4 9.94 -1.82 -0.54
CA LEU A 4 9.03 -0.67 -0.40
C LEU A 4 9.32 0.44 -1.41
N LEU A 5 10.56 0.59 -1.88
CA LEU A 5 10.91 1.64 -2.85
C LEU A 5 10.28 1.42 -4.23
N ALA A 6 9.76 0.21 -4.51
CA ALA A 6 9.08 -0.12 -5.75
C ALA A 6 7.56 0.06 -5.68
N ILE A 7 7.02 0.44 -4.51
CA ILE A 7 5.58 0.58 -4.30
C ILE A 7 5.11 1.93 -4.83
N VAL A 8 3.98 1.94 -5.52
CA VAL A 8 3.37 3.14 -6.08
C VAL A 8 1.95 3.37 -5.53
N PRO A 9 1.46 4.62 -5.52
CA PRO A 9 0.08 4.91 -5.16
C PRO A 9 -0.94 4.10 -5.98
N GLY A 10 -2.04 3.72 -5.34
CA GLY A 10 -3.11 2.88 -5.90
C GLY A 10 -2.88 1.37 -5.74
N GLN A 11 -1.73 0.94 -5.21
CA GLN A 11 -1.52 -0.45 -4.79
C GLN A 11 -2.21 -0.72 -3.45
N VAL A 12 -2.63 -1.96 -3.22
CA VAL A 12 -3.27 -2.36 -1.95
C VAL A 12 -2.27 -3.14 -1.10
N LEU A 13 -2.07 -2.68 0.13
CA LEU A 13 -1.32 -3.38 1.17
C LEU A 13 -2.24 -4.39 1.85
N ARG A 14 -1.74 -5.61 2.06
CA ARG A 14 -2.30 -6.56 3.02
C ARG A 14 -1.47 -6.48 4.28
N LEU A 15 -2.11 -6.13 5.40
CA LEU A 15 -1.44 -6.00 6.69
C LEU A 15 -1.49 -7.34 7.45
N LYS A 16 -0.54 -7.53 8.37
CA LYS A 16 -0.42 -8.76 9.17
C LYS A 16 -1.58 -8.97 10.14
N ASP A 17 -2.28 -7.90 10.52
CA ASP A 17 -3.48 -7.95 11.35
C ASP A 17 -4.74 -8.39 10.57
N GLY A 18 -4.62 -8.61 9.26
CA GLY A 18 -5.70 -9.03 8.37
C GLY A 18 -6.45 -7.87 7.71
N SER A 19 -6.12 -6.62 8.04
CA SER A 19 -6.67 -5.44 7.38
C SER A 19 -5.99 -5.14 6.04
N SER A 20 -6.52 -4.16 5.31
CA SER A 20 -5.93 -3.68 4.06
C SER A 20 -6.03 -2.17 3.94
N ALA A 21 -5.04 -1.58 3.29
CA ALA A 21 -4.99 -0.14 3.03
C ALA A 21 -4.50 0.12 1.60
N GLU A 22 -5.07 1.12 0.94
CA GLU A 22 -4.63 1.59 -0.39
C GLU A 22 -3.48 2.57 -0.22
N VAL A 23 -2.33 2.34 -0.85
CA VAL A 23 -1.21 3.29 -0.83
C VAL A 23 -1.64 4.59 -1.49
N THR A 24 -1.58 5.69 -0.78
CA THR A 24 -1.85 7.04 -1.30
C THR A 24 -0.56 7.75 -1.67
N GLU A 25 0.53 7.49 -0.95
CA GLU A 25 1.84 8.06 -1.22
C GLU A 25 2.97 7.15 -0.71
N ASN A 26 4.08 7.11 -1.45
CA ASN A 26 5.34 6.51 -1.02
C ASN A 26 6.40 7.61 -0.89
N ILE A 27 6.82 7.89 0.34
CA ILE A 27 7.81 8.94 0.64
C ILE A 27 9.23 8.55 0.26
N GLY A 28 9.47 7.29 -0.14
CA GLY A 28 10.74 6.83 -0.68
C GLY A 28 11.84 6.57 0.36
N ASP A 29 11.47 6.42 1.63
CA ASP A 29 12.42 6.14 2.73
C ASP A 29 12.68 4.62 2.93
N GLY A 30 11.85 3.77 2.32
CA GLY A 30 11.92 2.32 2.44
C GLY A 30 11.39 1.75 3.76
N ILE A 31 10.71 2.58 4.58
CA ILE A 31 10.24 2.23 5.92
C ILE A 31 8.73 2.50 6.05
N TRP A 32 8.23 3.61 5.51
CA TRP A 32 6.85 4.05 5.71
C TRP A 32 6.11 4.25 4.39
N LEU A 33 4.80 3.99 4.41
CA LEU A 33 3.88 4.32 3.33
C LEU A 33 2.69 5.06 3.90
N ASN A 34 2.25 6.13 3.23
CA ASN A 34 0.93 6.70 3.49
C ASN A 34 -0.10 5.81 2.79
N ALA A 35 -1.06 5.32 3.55
CA ALA A 35 -2.12 4.47 3.02
C ALA A 35 -3.47 4.81 3.63
N ARG A 36 -4.53 4.63 2.84
CA ARG A 36 -5.91 4.86 3.25
C ARG A 36 -6.57 3.54 3.63
N GLY A 37 -7.02 3.45 4.88
CA GLY A 37 -7.76 2.32 5.41
C GLY A 37 -9.19 2.22 4.85
N ALA A 38 -9.88 1.13 5.21
CA ALA A 38 -11.27 0.90 4.79
C ALA A 38 -12.27 1.91 5.39
N ASP A 39 -11.91 2.58 6.47
CA ASP A 39 -12.65 3.67 7.09
C ASP A 39 -12.46 5.02 6.37
N GLY A 40 -11.58 5.07 5.36
CA GLY A 40 -11.26 6.27 4.59
C GLY A 40 -10.22 7.17 5.25
N MET A 41 -9.67 6.78 6.40
CA MET A 41 -8.62 7.54 7.09
C MET A 41 -7.25 7.22 6.48
N GLU A 42 -6.41 8.24 6.36
CA GLU A 42 -5.02 8.08 5.93
C GLU A 42 -4.11 7.91 7.14
N GLU A 43 -3.30 6.86 7.12
CA GLU A 43 -2.38 6.50 8.19
C GLU A 43 -1.01 6.09 7.62
N LEU A 44 0.02 6.21 8.46
CA LEU A 44 1.37 5.72 8.15
C LEU A 44 1.47 4.23 8.46
N VAL A 45 1.71 3.43 7.43
CA VAL A 45 1.93 1.98 7.56
C VAL A 45 3.41 1.68 7.64
N PHE A 46 3.81 0.99 8.71
CA PHE A 46 5.18 0.55 8.93
C PHE A 46 5.51 -0.69 8.09
N CYS A 47 6.71 -0.75 7.53
CA CYS A 47 7.11 -1.84 6.63
C CYS A 47 7.00 -3.24 7.25
N GLU A 48 7.18 -3.36 8.56
CA GLU A 48 7.05 -4.65 9.26
C GLU A 48 5.60 -5.09 9.45
N ASP A 49 4.61 -4.19 9.35
CA ASP A 49 3.20 -4.56 9.46
C ASP A 49 2.64 -5.08 8.12
N ILE A 50 3.39 -4.92 7.03
CA ILE A 50 2.98 -5.34 5.69
C ILE A 50 3.24 -6.85 5.51
N ALA A 51 2.19 -7.59 5.18
CA ALA A 51 2.26 -8.99 4.81
C ALA A 51 2.52 -9.17 3.30
N SER A 52 1.81 -8.42 2.46
CA SER A 52 1.99 -8.44 1.00
C SER A 52 1.47 -7.15 0.34
N VAL A 53 1.79 -6.98 -0.94
CA VAL A 53 1.30 -5.87 -1.77
C VAL A 53 0.65 -6.45 -3.01
N GLU A 54 -0.56 -6.01 -3.29
CA GLU A 54 -1.26 -6.34 -4.52
C GLU A 54 -0.83 -5.38 -5.63
N PRO A 55 -0.77 -5.85 -6.88
CA PRO A 55 -0.57 -4.95 -8.01
C PRO A 55 -1.69 -3.90 -8.00
N ALA A 56 -1.35 -2.65 -8.34
CA ALA A 56 -2.37 -1.64 -8.56
C ALA A 56 -3.32 -2.22 -9.60
N LEU A 57 -4.63 -2.15 -9.34
CA LEU A 57 -5.62 -2.44 -10.37
C LEU A 57 -5.29 -1.50 -11.52
N ALA A 58 -4.57 -2.02 -12.52
CA ALA A 58 -4.45 -1.36 -13.80
C ALA A 58 -5.89 -1.07 -14.17
N GLN A 59 -6.25 0.22 -14.19
CA GLN A 59 -7.53 0.67 -14.70
C GLN A 59 -7.68 -0.08 -16.02
N GLN A 60 -8.60 -1.06 -16.03
CA GLN A 60 -8.80 -1.91 -17.18
C GLN A 60 -9.22 -0.95 -18.28
N ALA A 61 -8.26 -0.62 -19.16
CA ALA A 61 -8.53 0.22 -20.30
C ALA A 61 -9.61 -0.51 -21.12
N PRO A 62 -10.78 0.09 -21.37
CA PRO A 62 -11.71 -0.49 -22.32
C PRO A 62 -10.99 -0.56 -23.68
N ALA A 63 -11.03 -1.74 -24.29
CA ALA A 63 -10.54 -2.02 -25.64
C ALA A 63 -11.24 -1.16 -26.70
#